data_AF-A0A4P5WGM9-F1
#
_entry.id   AF-A0A4P5WGM9-F1
#
_cell.length_a   1.000
_cell.length_b   1.000
_cell.length_c   1.000
_cell.angle_alpha   90.00
_cell.angle_beta   90.00
_cell.angle_gamma   90.00
#
_symmetry.space_group_name_H-M   'P 1'
#
loop_
_entity.id
_entity.type
_entity.pdbx_description
1 polymer ?
#
loop_
_entity_poly.entity_id
_entity_poly.type
_entity_poly.pdbx_seq_one_letter_code
_entity_poly.pdbx_strand_id
1 'polypeptide(L)'
;MNRHQLLIVITLACAVPVTTQAQSERWWGDIKALADDSMRGRNTGSVEHKKAADYIAASFKASGLKPAGINGYIQPVAFVVRTLDESRSSLALVRAGKVQPLTLGEDATFTTRAQLAPSVDAAIVFAGYGLDLPQYGHDDLSTLDLQGKVVAFIAGAPKGIPGPVLSHSRNAAWKTFQARGAVGMITFSSPGADSLFIRTARNRGGAQMALAESALDPQGGNSLSVQVNGARADALLFAGAPVGFAELSARASTGQPLPTFNLPIRVRSTAKLTDTRIISQNVAGLLPGTDPALKDQYVVLTAHLDHVGVGRAENGDSIYNGAMDNASGTALLMDVARLLQAGGVRLKRSVLFVAVTGEEKGLLGSRYFAAHPTVAVRAIVANLNTDMFLPIIPFTKLMVNGIEESDLADDVRRAGKAVGIEVITDPEPEENRFVRSDQYSFILRGIPAISLKVGFGRDTPEHKAVLDFRTKRYHHASDDLLQSVNMEAAAGFERAYLALVREVANRPTRPAYFTDSYFKRFER
;
A
#
# COMPACT_ATOMS: atom_id res chain seq x y z
N MET A 1 -40.23 -25.79 -60.32
CA MET A 1 -39.60 -24.55 -59.79
C MET A 1 -39.71 -24.56 -58.28
N ASN A 2 -38.59 -24.88 -57.62
CA ASN A 2 -38.50 -25.15 -56.18
C ASN A 2 -38.58 -23.85 -55.36
N ARG A 3 -39.47 -23.83 -54.36
CA ARG A 3 -39.49 -22.82 -53.29
C ARG A 3 -38.49 -23.23 -52.20
N HIS A 4 -37.37 -22.52 -52.10
CA HIS A 4 -36.44 -22.68 -50.98
C HIS A 4 -37.04 -22.01 -49.73
N GLN A 5 -37.37 -22.82 -48.72
CA GLN A 5 -37.64 -22.37 -47.36
C GLN A 5 -36.30 -22.09 -46.67
N LEU A 6 -36.10 -20.84 -46.26
CA LEU A 6 -34.96 -20.42 -45.45
C LEU A 6 -35.27 -20.78 -43.98
N LEU A 7 -34.67 -21.85 -43.47
CA LEU A 7 -34.68 -22.15 -42.04
C LEU A 7 -33.72 -21.20 -41.32
N ILE A 8 -34.27 -20.27 -40.54
CA ILE A 8 -33.51 -19.49 -39.56
C ILE A 8 -33.32 -20.39 -38.34
N VAL A 9 -32.10 -20.90 -38.16
CA VAL A 9 -31.69 -21.59 -36.92
C VAL A 9 -31.38 -20.52 -35.89
N ILE A 10 -32.31 -20.29 -34.96
CA ILE A 10 -32.05 -19.50 -33.75
C ILE A 10 -31.30 -20.41 -32.78
N THR A 11 -29.97 -20.32 -32.76
CA THR A 11 -29.17 -20.87 -31.66
C THR A 11 -29.38 -20.00 -30.42
N LEU A 12 -30.30 -20.42 -29.54
CA LEU A 12 -30.30 -19.97 -28.15
C LEU A 12 -29.02 -20.47 -27.50
N ALA A 13 -28.04 -19.57 -27.31
CA ALA A 13 -26.94 -19.82 -26.40
C ALA A 13 -27.50 -19.77 -24.97
N CYS A 14 -27.89 -20.93 -24.43
CA CYS A 14 -28.15 -21.07 -23.00
C CYS A 14 -26.83 -20.80 -22.25
N ALA A 15 -26.70 -19.61 -21.66
CA ALA A 15 -25.67 -19.35 -20.68
C ALA A 15 -25.94 -20.25 -19.46
N VAL A 16 -25.17 -21.33 -19.32
CA VAL A 16 -25.24 -22.18 -18.14
C VAL A 16 -24.86 -21.30 -16.93
N PRO A 17 -25.69 -21.21 -15.89
CA PRO A 17 -25.33 -20.45 -14.70
C PRO A 17 -24.07 -21.06 -14.10
N VAL A 18 -23.02 -20.25 -13.96
CA VAL A 18 -21.79 -20.66 -13.28
C VAL A 18 -22.15 -20.98 -11.83
N THR A 19 -21.88 -22.22 -11.41
CA THR A 19 -22.10 -22.62 -10.02
C THR A 19 -21.08 -21.91 -9.11
N THR A 20 -21.45 -21.67 -7.84
CA THR A 20 -20.55 -21.12 -6.81
C THR A 20 -19.23 -21.90 -6.74
N GLN A 21 -19.30 -23.22 -6.89
CA GLN A 21 -18.12 -24.09 -6.89
C GLN A 21 -17.21 -23.83 -8.10
N ALA A 22 -17.76 -23.82 -9.31
CA ALA A 22 -16.98 -23.57 -10.52
C ALA A 22 -16.36 -22.16 -10.52
N GLN A 23 -17.00 -21.19 -9.84
CA GLN A 23 -16.47 -19.85 -9.65
C GLN A 23 -15.22 -19.86 -8.75
N SER A 24 -15.34 -20.38 -7.52
CA SER A 24 -14.19 -20.43 -6.61
C SER A 24 -13.05 -21.27 -7.18
N GLU A 25 -13.34 -22.37 -7.89
CA GLU A 25 -12.32 -23.20 -8.53
C GLU A 25 -11.52 -22.45 -9.61
N ARG A 26 -12.17 -21.57 -10.39
CA ARG A 26 -11.46 -20.71 -11.35
C ARG A 26 -10.55 -19.70 -10.65
N TRP A 27 -11.08 -18.99 -9.64
CA TRP A 27 -10.30 -18.04 -8.84
C TRP A 27 -9.08 -18.71 -8.20
N TRP A 28 -9.27 -19.89 -7.61
CA TRP A 28 -8.16 -20.67 -7.04
C TRP A 28 -7.18 -21.18 -8.09
N GLY A 29 -7.66 -21.49 -9.30
CA GLY A 29 -6.79 -21.82 -10.44
C GLY A 29 -5.84 -20.69 -10.81
N ASP A 30 -6.31 -19.44 -10.80
CA ASP A 30 -5.45 -18.27 -11.04
C ASP A 30 -4.43 -18.08 -9.91
N ILE A 31 -4.83 -18.29 -8.65
CA ILE A 31 -3.91 -18.24 -7.51
C ILE A 31 -2.83 -19.31 -7.65
N LYS A 32 -3.21 -20.55 -8.00
CA LYS A 32 -2.23 -21.61 -8.26
C LYS A 32 -1.22 -21.21 -9.31
N ALA A 33 -1.64 -20.55 -10.39
CA ALA A 33 -0.72 -20.11 -11.44
C ALA A 33 0.19 -18.95 -10.97
N LEU A 34 -0.36 -17.99 -10.24
CA LEU A 34 0.38 -16.81 -9.78
C LEU A 34 1.35 -17.14 -8.64
N ALA A 35 0.94 -17.98 -7.69
CA ALA A 35 1.70 -18.36 -6.50
C ALA A 35 2.43 -19.72 -6.64
N ASP A 36 2.58 -20.22 -7.87
CA ASP A 36 3.43 -21.38 -8.16
C ASP A 36 4.92 -21.05 -7.94
N ASP A 37 5.72 -22.06 -7.56
CA ASP A 37 7.17 -21.91 -7.37
C ASP A 37 7.88 -21.42 -8.64
N SER A 38 7.34 -21.71 -9.83
CA SER A 38 7.85 -21.19 -11.10
C SER A 38 7.66 -19.68 -11.28
N MET A 39 6.94 -19.01 -10.38
CA MET A 39 6.82 -17.56 -10.27
C MET A 39 7.75 -16.96 -9.21
N ARG A 40 8.45 -17.79 -8.41
CA ARG A 40 9.50 -17.38 -7.44
C ARG A 40 9.14 -16.15 -6.60
N GLY A 41 7.87 -16.03 -6.20
CA GLY A 41 7.35 -14.92 -5.41
C GLY A 41 7.21 -13.56 -6.10
N ARG A 42 7.38 -13.48 -7.43
CA ARG A 42 7.04 -12.30 -8.26
C ARG A 42 7.62 -10.97 -7.75
N ASN A 43 8.88 -10.96 -7.30
CA ASN A 43 9.50 -9.73 -6.79
C ASN A 43 9.47 -8.62 -7.85
N THR A 44 9.15 -7.39 -7.42
CA THR A 44 9.09 -6.23 -8.32
C THR A 44 10.31 -6.11 -9.24
N GLY A 45 10.05 -6.05 -10.54
CA GLY A 45 11.05 -5.94 -11.59
C GLY A 45 11.81 -7.23 -11.94
N SER A 46 11.45 -8.38 -11.35
CA SER A 46 12.02 -9.67 -11.73
C SER A 46 11.43 -10.21 -13.05
N VAL A 47 12.08 -11.23 -13.62
CA VAL A 47 11.58 -11.93 -14.81
C VAL A 47 10.25 -12.62 -14.51
N GLU A 48 10.09 -13.14 -13.30
CA GLU A 48 8.88 -13.83 -12.86
C GLU A 48 7.73 -12.86 -12.59
N HIS A 49 8.01 -11.65 -12.10
CA HIS A 49 7.01 -10.58 -12.08
C HIS A 49 6.50 -10.29 -13.49
N LYS A 50 7.41 -10.17 -14.48
CA LYS A 50 7.01 -9.98 -15.87
C LYS A 50 6.16 -11.15 -16.39
N LYS A 51 6.54 -12.40 -16.08
CA LYS A 51 5.75 -13.60 -16.43
C LYS A 51 4.34 -13.54 -15.85
N ALA A 52 4.20 -13.11 -14.59
CA ALA A 52 2.90 -12.93 -13.95
C ALA A 52 2.09 -11.79 -14.60
N ALA A 53 2.74 -10.67 -14.94
CA ALA A 53 2.11 -9.56 -15.66
C ALA A 53 1.57 -9.98 -17.04
N ASP A 54 2.36 -10.76 -17.79
CA ASP A 54 1.95 -11.30 -19.09
C ASP A 54 0.75 -12.26 -18.94
N TYR A 55 0.73 -13.09 -17.89
CA TYR A 55 -0.39 -13.98 -17.57
C TYR A 55 -1.69 -13.21 -17.27
N ILE A 56 -1.61 -12.13 -16.48
CA ILE A 56 -2.76 -11.28 -16.17
C ILE A 56 -3.26 -10.56 -17.42
N ALA A 57 -2.35 -10.01 -18.23
CA ALA A 57 -2.70 -9.36 -19.49
C ALA A 57 -3.42 -10.33 -20.45
N ALA A 58 -2.96 -11.59 -20.52
CA ALA A 58 -3.63 -12.64 -21.29
C ALA A 58 -5.03 -12.95 -20.74
N SER A 59 -5.20 -13.02 -19.42
CA SER A 59 -6.50 -13.22 -18.77
C SER A 59 -7.47 -12.06 -19.04
N PHE A 60 -7.01 -10.81 -18.93
CA PHE A 60 -7.80 -9.62 -19.27
C PHE A 60 -8.24 -9.63 -20.73
N LYS A 61 -7.33 -9.97 -21.65
CA LYS A 61 -7.65 -10.11 -23.08
C LYS A 61 -8.67 -11.21 -23.33
N ALA A 62 -8.50 -12.38 -22.73
CA ALA A 62 -9.44 -13.50 -22.85
C ALA A 62 -10.83 -13.16 -22.27
N SER A 63 -10.87 -12.27 -21.28
CA SER A 63 -12.10 -11.77 -20.68
C SER A 63 -12.77 -10.64 -21.48
N GLY A 64 -12.26 -10.31 -22.68
CA GLY A 64 -12.85 -9.31 -23.57
C GLY A 64 -12.57 -7.86 -23.18
N LEU A 65 -11.70 -7.61 -22.19
CA LEU A 65 -11.27 -6.26 -21.86
C LEU A 65 -10.50 -5.66 -23.05
N LYS A 66 -10.53 -4.33 -23.18
CA LYS A 66 -9.66 -3.59 -24.10
C LYS A 66 -8.32 -3.32 -23.41
N PRO A 67 -7.20 -3.27 -24.15
CA PRO A 67 -5.93 -2.81 -23.58
C PRO A 67 -6.06 -1.38 -23.08
N ALA A 68 -5.55 -1.13 -21.87
CA ALA A 68 -5.57 0.20 -21.25
C ALA A 68 -4.25 0.55 -20.56
N GLY A 69 -3.16 -0.11 -20.94
CA GLY A 69 -1.79 0.30 -20.64
C GLY A 69 -1.27 1.31 -21.66
N ILE A 70 0.02 1.62 -21.57
CA ILE A 70 0.71 2.47 -22.56
C ILE A 70 1.17 1.62 -23.76
N ASN A 71 1.51 0.35 -23.51
CA ASN A 71 1.92 -0.64 -24.49
C ASN A 71 0.97 -1.84 -24.43
N GLY A 72 -0.18 -1.74 -25.11
CA GLY A 72 -1.24 -2.73 -24.98
C GLY A 72 -1.80 -2.71 -23.55
N TYR A 73 -1.70 -3.82 -22.81
CA TYR A 73 -2.13 -3.89 -21.41
C TYR A 73 -1.09 -3.37 -20.43
N ILE A 74 0.16 -3.16 -20.85
CA ILE A 74 1.25 -2.87 -19.93
C ILE A 74 1.48 -1.37 -19.78
N GLN A 75 1.55 -0.89 -18.54
CA GLN A 75 2.16 0.39 -18.19
C GLN A 75 3.52 0.12 -17.53
N PRO A 76 4.65 0.40 -18.21
CA PRO A 76 5.96 0.27 -17.59
C PRO A 76 6.17 1.34 -16.51
N VAL A 77 6.73 0.92 -15.38
CA VAL A 77 7.08 1.78 -14.25
C VAL A 77 8.59 1.68 -14.02
N ALA A 78 9.28 2.83 -14.09
CA ALA A 78 10.71 2.90 -13.88
C ALA A 78 11.04 3.09 -12.39
N PHE A 79 11.96 2.28 -11.88
CA PHE A 79 12.43 2.33 -10.51
C PHE A 79 13.94 2.53 -10.44
N VAL A 80 14.38 3.05 -9.30
CA VAL A 80 15.77 3.04 -8.88
C VAL A 80 15.89 2.15 -7.65
N VAL A 81 16.78 1.17 -7.72
CA VAL A 81 17.16 0.29 -6.62
C VAL A 81 18.47 0.81 -6.05
N ARG A 82 18.47 1.15 -4.76
CA ARG A 82 19.62 1.73 -4.05
C ARG A 82 20.16 0.78 -3.00
N THR A 83 21.47 0.58 -3.03
CA THR A 83 22.19 -0.18 -2.01
C THR A 83 23.26 0.72 -1.39
N LEU A 84 23.39 0.67 -0.06
CA LEU A 84 24.46 1.35 0.66
C LEU A 84 25.75 0.55 0.57
N ASP A 85 26.84 1.20 0.16
CA ASP A 85 28.18 0.67 0.36
C ASP A 85 28.67 1.06 1.77
N GLU A 86 28.43 0.18 2.73
CA GLU A 86 28.81 0.40 4.14
C GLU A 86 30.32 0.64 4.30
N SER A 87 31.17 0.02 3.48
CA SER A 87 32.64 0.16 3.58
C SER A 87 33.13 1.58 3.26
N ARG A 88 32.34 2.34 2.51
CA ARG A 88 32.62 3.73 2.11
C ARG A 88 31.62 4.73 2.69
N SER A 89 30.83 4.30 3.66
CA SER A 89 29.84 5.13 4.34
C SER A 89 30.17 5.24 5.82
N SER A 90 29.85 6.38 6.43
CA SER A 90 30.10 6.61 7.85
C SER A 90 29.07 7.57 8.43
N LEU A 91 28.84 7.44 9.73
CA LEU A 91 27.98 8.32 10.50
C LEU A 91 28.71 8.68 11.80
N ALA A 92 28.65 9.94 12.18
CA ALA A 92 29.24 10.44 13.40
C ALA A 92 28.39 11.54 14.00
N LEU A 93 28.53 11.73 15.31
CA LEU A 93 27.96 12.85 16.02
C LEU A 93 29.07 13.82 16.43
N VAL A 94 28.81 15.12 16.37
CA VAL A 94 29.81 16.15 16.69
C VAL A 94 29.29 17.03 17.82
N ARG A 95 29.94 16.95 18.98
CA ARG A 95 29.57 17.69 20.20
C ARG A 95 30.76 18.53 20.66
N ALA A 96 30.58 19.85 20.72
CA ALA A 96 31.65 20.79 21.08
C ALA A 96 32.97 20.55 20.32
N GLY A 97 32.88 20.27 19.01
CA GLY A 97 34.03 19.98 18.14
C GLY A 97 34.61 18.55 18.24
N LYS A 98 34.20 17.76 19.25
CA LYS A 98 34.62 16.36 19.37
C LYS A 98 33.76 15.48 18.47
N VAL A 99 34.40 14.69 17.63
CA VAL A 99 33.75 13.73 16.72
C VAL A 99 33.64 12.38 17.42
N GLN A 100 32.42 11.85 17.51
CA GLN A 100 32.12 10.51 17.98
C GLN A 100 31.57 9.69 16.81
N PRO A 101 32.37 8.76 16.23
CA PRO A 101 31.88 7.81 15.24
C PRO A 101 30.75 6.94 15.81
N LEU A 102 29.78 6.57 14.96
CA LEU A 102 28.72 5.62 15.27
C LEU A 102 28.97 4.30 14.55
N THR A 103 28.68 3.19 15.21
CA THR A 103 28.74 1.85 14.62
C THR A 103 27.45 1.54 13.89
N LEU A 104 27.51 1.40 12.55
CA LEU A 104 26.34 1.05 11.74
C LEU A 104 25.85 -0.36 12.07
N GLY A 105 24.53 -0.49 12.26
CA GLY A 105 23.89 -1.75 12.70
C GLY A 105 23.88 -1.96 14.22
N GLU A 106 24.59 -1.14 15.00
CA GLU A 106 24.53 -1.18 16.47
C GLU A 106 23.93 0.10 17.04
N ASP A 107 24.46 1.25 16.62
CA ASP A 107 24.05 2.57 17.10
C ASP A 107 23.00 3.19 16.19
N ALA A 108 23.15 3.00 14.88
CA ALA A 108 22.26 3.59 13.87
C ALA A 108 22.32 2.83 12.54
N THR A 109 21.36 3.09 11.65
CA THR A 109 21.34 2.60 10.27
C THR A 109 20.87 3.70 9.32
N PHE A 110 21.40 3.72 8.09
CA PHE A 110 20.83 4.55 7.03
C PHE A 110 19.56 3.90 6.46
N THR A 111 18.64 4.73 6.00
CA THR A 111 17.56 4.31 5.11
C THR A 111 17.82 4.86 3.71
N THR A 112 17.88 3.98 2.71
CA THR A 112 18.24 4.31 1.30
C THR A 112 17.03 4.49 0.38
N ARG A 113 15.81 4.63 0.95
CA ARG A 113 14.60 5.02 0.20
C ARG A 113 14.74 6.39 -0.47
N ALA A 114 15.59 7.27 0.06
CA ALA A 114 15.97 8.54 -0.55
C ALA A 114 17.32 8.47 -1.27
N GLN A 115 17.56 9.41 -2.18
CA GLN A 115 18.91 9.74 -2.64
C GLN A 115 19.64 10.51 -1.55
N LEU A 116 20.42 9.82 -0.72
CA LEU A 116 21.22 10.46 0.32
C LEU A 116 22.32 11.34 -0.30
N ALA A 117 22.65 12.46 0.36
CA ALA A 117 23.75 13.30 -0.06
C ALA A 117 25.10 12.62 0.22
N PRO A 118 26.14 12.82 -0.61
CA PRO A 118 27.46 12.23 -0.38
C PRO A 118 28.07 12.61 0.97
N SER A 119 27.76 13.82 1.45
CA SER A 119 28.11 14.27 2.79
C SER A 119 27.05 15.21 3.36
N VAL A 120 26.81 15.10 4.66
CA VAL A 120 25.98 16.02 5.46
C VAL A 120 26.73 16.39 6.72
N ASP A 121 26.70 17.67 7.10
CA ASP A 121 27.09 18.16 8.42
C ASP A 121 26.03 19.17 8.86
N ALA A 122 25.14 18.77 9.78
CA ALA A 122 23.95 19.54 10.12
C ALA A 122 23.64 19.48 11.62
N ALA A 123 23.08 20.59 12.14
CA ALA A 123 22.50 20.60 13.48
C ALA A 123 21.24 19.74 13.52
N ILE A 124 20.95 19.18 14.70
CA ILE A 124 19.75 18.36 14.92
C ILE A 124 18.76 19.13 15.79
N VAL A 125 17.48 19.06 15.42
CA VAL A 125 16.37 19.52 16.25
C VAL A 125 15.50 18.33 16.63
N PHE A 126 15.05 18.28 17.87
CA PHE A 126 14.05 17.32 18.32
C PHE A 126 12.65 17.94 18.20
N ALA A 127 11.80 17.31 17.38
CA ALA A 127 10.48 17.81 17.01
C ALA A 127 9.34 17.01 17.63
N GLY A 128 9.51 16.43 18.81
CA GLY A 128 8.44 15.65 19.46
C GLY A 128 7.97 14.51 18.57
N TYR A 129 6.70 14.54 18.15
CA TYR A 129 6.14 13.58 17.21
C TYR A 129 6.32 13.96 15.73
N GLY A 130 6.80 15.17 15.45
CA GLY A 130 7.02 15.70 14.10
C GLY A 130 5.71 16.02 13.38
N LEU A 131 4.63 16.32 14.11
CA LEU A 131 3.29 16.49 13.55
C LEU A 131 2.99 17.98 13.28
N ASP A 132 2.25 18.20 12.18
CA ASP A 132 1.73 19.50 11.74
C ASP A 132 0.22 19.36 11.52
N LEU A 133 -0.53 19.37 12.62
CA LEU A 133 -1.95 19.06 12.67
C LEU A 133 -2.72 20.09 13.53
N PRO A 134 -2.63 21.40 13.24
CA PRO A 134 -3.27 22.45 14.04
C PRO A 134 -4.79 22.27 14.15
N GLN A 135 -5.44 21.67 13.15
CA GLN A 135 -6.88 21.35 13.18
C GLN A 135 -7.26 20.28 14.21
N TYR A 136 -6.28 19.51 14.72
CA TYR A 136 -6.42 18.58 15.84
C TYR A 136 -5.76 19.13 17.11
N GLY A 137 -5.42 20.42 17.15
CA GLY A 137 -4.83 21.08 18.31
C GLY A 137 -3.38 20.68 18.59
N HIS A 138 -2.66 20.10 17.62
CA HIS A 138 -1.29 19.64 17.82
C HIS A 138 -0.34 20.05 16.70
N ASP A 139 0.71 20.78 17.04
CA ASP A 139 1.74 21.27 16.12
C ASP A 139 3.10 21.28 16.83
N ASP A 140 3.99 20.39 16.39
CA ASP A 140 5.34 20.27 16.92
C ASP A 140 6.36 21.16 16.18
N LEU A 141 5.96 21.77 15.05
CA LEU A 141 6.91 22.34 14.09
C LEU A 141 6.94 23.86 14.07
N SER A 142 5.84 24.55 14.37
CA SER A 142 5.75 26.02 14.23
C SER A 142 6.74 26.81 15.07
N THR A 143 7.19 26.27 16.21
CA THR A 143 8.16 26.92 17.10
C THR A 143 9.62 26.60 16.76
N LEU A 144 9.86 25.71 15.79
CA LEU A 144 11.19 25.22 15.45
C LEU A 144 11.70 25.86 14.16
N ASP A 145 12.94 26.34 14.20
CA ASP A 145 13.71 26.64 12.99
C ASP A 145 14.28 25.34 12.42
N LEU A 146 13.76 24.90 11.27
CA LEU A 146 14.18 23.68 10.58
C LEU A 146 15.20 23.95 9.45
N GLN A 147 15.52 25.21 9.14
CA GLN A 147 16.30 25.57 7.97
C GLN A 147 17.72 24.99 8.04
N GLY A 148 18.05 24.11 7.09
CA GLY A 148 19.37 23.46 7.03
C GLY A 148 19.61 22.40 8.13
N LYS A 149 18.58 22.03 8.90
CA LYS A 149 18.71 21.10 10.04
C LYS A 149 18.15 19.71 9.73
N VAL A 150 18.55 18.76 10.57
CA VAL A 150 18.03 17.38 10.59
C VAL A 150 16.99 17.26 11.68
N VAL A 151 15.82 16.71 11.35
CA VAL A 151 14.69 16.58 12.27
C VAL A 151 14.70 15.21 12.94
N ALA A 152 14.95 15.16 14.24
CA ALA A 152 14.77 13.98 15.06
C ALA A 152 13.35 13.95 15.65
N PHE A 153 12.62 12.84 15.48
CA PHE A 153 11.26 12.72 15.98
C PHE A 153 10.91 11.28 16.39
N ILE A 154 9.95 11.13 17.29
CA ILE A 154 9.43 9.84 17.74
C ILE A 154 8.14 9.52 16.98
N ALA A 155 8.04 8.32 16.40
CA ALA A 155 6.81 7.87 15.81
C ALA A 155 5.74 7.68 16.90
N GLY A 156 4.73 8.53 16.90
CA GLY A 156 3.68 8.54 17.93
C GLY A 156 2.70 9.67 17.65
N ALA A 157 1.78 9.91 18.59
CA ALA A 157 0.93 11.09 18.60
C ALA A 157 0.34 11.26 20.01
N PRO A 158 -0.11 12.47 20.36
CA PRO A 158 -1.04 12.63 21.47
C PRO A 158 -2.38 11.93 21.19
N LYS A 159 -3.15 11.68 22.25
CA LYS A 159 -4.52 11.18 22.13
C LYS A 159 -5.42 12.16 21.36
N GLY A 160 -6.44 11.63 20.68
CA GLY A 160 -7.47 12.42 20.00
C GLY A 160 -7.24 12.68 18.51
N ILE A 161 -6.08 12.29 17.97
CA ILE A 161 -5.82 12.35 16.53
C ILE A 161 -6.33 11.06 15.87
N PRO A 162 -7.20 11.13 14.85
CA PRO A 162 -7.67 9.94 14.15
C PRO A 162 -6.51 9.15 13.52
N GLY A 163 -6.56 7.83 13.66
CA GLY A 163 -5.51 6.93 13.21
C GLY A 163 -5.10 7.08 11.73
N PRO A 164 -6.05 7.14 10.77
CA PRO A 164 -5.73 7.38 9.37
C PRO A 164 -5.01 8.71 9.11
N VAL A 165 -5.39 9.78 9.83
CA VAL A 165 -4.74 11.09 9.75
C VAL A 165 -3.30 11.01 10.26
N LEU A 166 -3.08 10.30 11.37
CA LEU A 166 -1.76 10.07 11.91
C LEU A 166 -0.87 9.30 10.93
N SER A 167 -1.39 8.22 10.34
CA SER A 167 -0.65 7.43 9.35
C SER A 167 -0.35 8.21 8.08
N HIS A 168 -1.28 9.03 7.61
CA HIS A 168 -1.03 9.98 6.53
C HIS A 168 0.10 10.95 6.88
N SER A 169 0.04 11.57 8.07
CA SER A 169 1.03 12.54 8.53
C SER A 169 2.43 11.94 8.63
N ARG A 170 2.55 10.71 9.12
CA ARG A 170 3.82 9.96 9.14
C ARG A 170 4.35 9.69 7.73
N ASN A 171 3.48 9.25 6.81
CA ASN A 171 3.85 9.05 5.41
C ASN A 171 4.27 10.34 4.71
N ALA A 172 3.74 11.49 5.14
CA ALA A 172 4.04 12.81 4.60
C ALA A 172 5.14 13.57 5.36
N ALA A 173 5.66 13.04 6.47
CA ALA A 173 6.55 13.74 7.40
C ALA A 173 7.73 14.40 6.71
N TRP A 174 8.39 13.71 5.77
CA TRP A 174 9.49 14.30 5.01
C TRP A 174 9.08 15.56 4.25
N LYS A 175 7.97 15.53 3.50
CA LYS A 175 7.50 16.69 2.74
C LYS A 175 7.16 17.85 3.68
N THR A 176 6.59 17.54 4.85
CA THR A 176 6.28 18.54 5.89
C THR A 176 7.54 19.21 6.45
N PHE A 177 8.61 18.45 6.71
CA PHE A 177 9.89 18.98 7.19
C PHE A 177 10.64 19.74 6.09
N GLN A 178 10.67 19.19 4.88
CA GLN A 178 11.32 19.77 3.71
C GLN A 178 10.72 21.12 3.35
N ALA A 179 9.39 21.27 3.41
CA ALA A 179 8.70 22.53 3.16
C ALA A 179 9.12 23.67 4.12
N ARG A 180 9.75 23.32 5.25
CA ARG A 180 10.28 24.23 6.27
C ARG A 180 11.81 24.32 6.26
N GLY A 181 12.46 23.77 5.24
CA GLY A 181 13.90 23.89 5.01
C GLY A 181 14.76 22.79 5.65
N ALA A 182 14.17 21.74 6.23
CA ALA A 182 14.94 20.60 6.74
C ALA A 182 15.70 19.89 5.62
N VAL A 183 16.87 19.33 5.96
CA VAL A 183 17.74 18.60 5.02
C VAL A 183 17.76 17.09 5.25
N GLY A 184 17.26 16.62 6.40
CA GLY A 184 17.15 15.20 6.69
C GLY A 184 16.31 14.89 7.91
N MET A 185 16.16 13.60 8.22
CA MET A 185 15.42 13.11 9.38
C MET A 185 16.12 11.99 10.13
N ILE A 186 15.87 11.94 11.43
CA ILE A 186 16.26 10.87 12.34
C ILE A 186 14.99 10.32 13.00
N THR A 187 14.83 9.00 12.94
CA THR A 187 13.79 8.26 13.68
C THR A 187 14.43 7.35 14.71
N PHE A 188 13.62 6.87 15.66
CA PHE A 188 14.08 6.00 16.73
C PHE A 188 13.21 4.74 16.80
N SER A 189 13.82 3.62 17.17
CA SER A 189 13.06 2.48 17.69
C SER A 189 12.70 2.74 19.16
N SER A 190 11.52 2.32 19.62
CA SER A 190 11.13 2.48 21.03
C SER A 190 12.09 1.71 21.98
N PRO A 191 12.38 2.19 23.20
CA PRO A 191 13.08 1.43 24.22
C PRO A 191 12.32 0.11 24.50
N GLY A 192 13.02 -1.02 24.46
CA GLY A 192 12.42 -2.36 24.57
C GLY A 192 11.92 -2.96 23.24
N ALA A 193 11.89 -2.18 22.15
CA ALA A 193 11.69 -2.67 20.80
C ALA A 193 13.00 -3.11 20.13
N ASP A 194 13.98 -3.58 20.91
CA ASP A 194 15.29 -4.03 20.44
C ASP A 194 15.16 -5.01 19.28
N SER A 195 14.13 -5.86 19.29
CA SER A 195 13.86 -6.80 18.20
C SER A 195 13.59 -6.13 16.84
N LEU A 196 12.95 -4.95 16.80
CA LEU A 196 12.67 -4.20 15.57
C LEU A 196 13.93 -3.51 15.04
N PHE A 197 14.71 -2.87 15.93
CA PHE A 197 16.00 -2.30 15.53
C PHE A 197 16.94 -3.40 15.06
N ILE A 198 17.06 -4.51 15.79
CA ILE A 198 17.90 -5.65 15.42
C ILE A 198 17.50 -6.22 14.06
N ARG A 199 16.21 -6.35 13.76
CA ARG A 199 15.74 -6.77 12.41
C ARG A 199 16.16 -5.77 11.34
N THR A 200 15.94 -4.48 11.56
CA THR A 200 16.31 -3.42 10.60
C THR A 200 17.82 -3.37 10.40
N ALA A 201 18.59 -3.42 11.49
CA ALA A 201 20.04 -3.49 11.50
C ALA A 201 20.59 -4.71 10.77
N ARG A 202 19.98 -5.89 10.91
CA ARG A 202 20.38 -7.09 10.16
C ARG A 202 20.15 -6.94 8.65
N ASN A 203 19.10 -6.21 8.25
CA ASN A 203 18.71 -6.03 6.85
C ASN A 203 19.21 -4.71 6.24
N ARG A 204 20.02 -3.92 6.96
CA ARG A 204 20.39 -2.55 6.58
C ARG A 204 21.18 -2.44 5.26
N GLY A 205 21.90 -3.49 4.88
CA GLY A 205 22.60 -3.59 3.59
C GLY A 205 21.70 -4.02 2.43
N GLY A 206 20.43 -4.34 2.70
CA GLY A 206 19.45 -4.72 1.70
C GLY A 206 19.12 -3.57 0.75
N ALA A 207 18.93 -3.90 -0.52
CA ALA A 207 18.55 -2.93 -1.52
C ALA A 207 17.14 -2.35 -1.25
N GLN A 208 16.98 -1.04 -1.37
CA GLN A 208 15.68 -0.37 -1.27
C GLN A 208 15.28 0.21 -2.61
N MET A 209 13.98 0.32 -2.86
CA MET A 209 13.45 0.76 -4.15
C MET A 209 12.67 2.07 -4.00
N ALA A 210 12.80 2.92 -4.99
CA ALA A 210 12.00 4.14 -5.16
C ALA A 210 11.59 4.31 -6.63
N LEU A 211 10.60 5.15 -6.88
CA LEU A 211 10.28 5.60 -8.24
C LEU A 211 11.48 6.33 -8.84
N ALA A 212 11.77 6.08 -10.12
CA ALA A 212 12.82 6.80 -10.84
C ALA A 212 12.46 8.27 -11.08
N GLU A 213 11.17 8.60 -11.08
CA GLU A 213 10.67 9.97 -11.13
C GLU A 213 10.72 10.61 -9.74
N SER A 214 11.69 11.50 -9.54
CA SER A 214 11.94 12.17 -8.24
C SER A 214 10.74 12.99 -7.73
N ALA A 215 9.90 13.51 -8.63
CA ALA A 215 8.70 14.28 -8.26
C ALA A 215 7.64 13.42 -7.55
N LEU A 216 7.65 12.10 -7.77
CA LEU A 216 6.74 11.15 -7.15
C LEU A 216 7.36 10.44 -5.93
N ASP A 217 8.66 10.57 -5.72
CA ASP A 217 9.35 10.01 -4.55
C ASP A 217 8.93 10.79 -3.29
N PRO A 218 8.18 10.18 -2.34
CA PRO A 218 7.83 10.84 -1.09
C PRO A 218 9.05 11.19 -0.22
N GLN A 219 10.22 10.64 -0.52
CA GLN A 219 11.49 10.91 0.15
C GLN A 219 12.44 11.77 -0.73
N GLY A 220 11.95 12.33 -1.84
CA GLY A 220 12.74 13.14 -2.76
C GLY A 220 13.41 14.33 -2.06
N GLY A 221 14.72 14.50 -2.26
CA GLY A 221 15.51 15.57 -1.66
C GLY A 221 15.91 15.34 -0.19
N ASN A 222 15.54 14.21 0.42
CA ASN A 222 16.00 13.84 1.74
C ASN A 222 17.50 13.48 1.71
N SER A 223 18.34 14.41 2.17
CA SER A 223 19.79 14.27 2.10
C SER A 223 20.34 13.32 3.17
N LEU A 224 19.57 13.07 4.25
CA LEU A 224 19.96 12.17 5.33
C LEU A 224 18.73 11.51 5.95
N SER A 225 18.62 10.19 5.86
CA SER A 225 17.60 9.41 6.56
C SER A 225 18.25 8.35 7.44
N VAL A 226 18.07 8.47 8.75
CA VAL A 226 18.71 7.59 9.74
C VAL A 226 17.68 7.05 10.72
N GLN A 227 17.83 5.77 11.09
CA GLN A 227 17.17 5.19 12.25
C GLN A 227 18.24 4.96 13.34
N VAL A 228 18.03 5.54 14.52
CA VAL A 228 18.90 5.38 15.69
C VAL A 228 18.36 4.30 16.62
N ASN A 229 19.25 3.52 17.23
CA ASN A 229 18.92 2.56 18.27
C ASN A 229 18.42 3.30 19.52
N GLY A 230 17.12 3.15 19.83
CA GLY A 230 16.50 3.81 20.97
C GLY A 230 17.15 3.50 22.31
N ALA A 231 17.66 2.28 22.50
CA ALA A 231 18.36 1.88 23.72
C ALA A 231 19.67 2.65 23.96
N ARG A 232 20.22 3.28 22.91
CA ARG A 232 21.47 4.06 22.96
C ARG A 232 21.24 5.55 22.77
N ALA A 233 20.02 5.98 22.46
CA ALA A 233 19.72 7.34 22.07
C ALA A 233 20.05 8.37 23.17
N ASP A 234 19.86 8.02 24.45
CA ASP A 234 20.25 8.88 25.58
C ASP A 234 21.74 9.20 25.60
N ALA A 235 22.59 8.17 25.50
CA ALA A 235 24.04 8.33 25.51
C ALA A 235 24.56 9.03 24.24
N LEU A 236 23.97 8.73 23.09
CA LEU A 236 24.44 9.23 21.79
C LEU A 236 23.93 10.64 21.48
N LEU A 237 22.61 10.79 21.38
CA LEU A 237 21.96 11.97 20.81
C LEU A 237 21.50 12.96 21.90
N PHE A 238 20.91 12.45 22.98
CA PHE A 238 20.24 13.27 24.00
C PHE A 238 21.13 13.63 25.20
N ALA A 239 22.42 13.27 25.20
CA ALA A 239 23.32 13.70 26.25
C ALA A 239 23.37 15.25 26.32
N GLY A 240 23.11 15.81 27.51
CA GLY A 240 23.02 17.26 27.74
C GLY A 240 21.77 17.93 27.15
N ALA A 241 20.80 17.18 26.66
CA ALA A 241 19.48 17.71 26.28
C ALA A 241 18.62 18.02 27.52
N PRO A 242 17.59 18.88 27.40
CA PRO A 242 16.69 19.18 28.52
C PRO A 242 15.91 17.96 29.06
N VAL A 243 15.61 17.00 28.19
CA VAL A 243 14.87 15.77 28.53
C VAL A 243 15.51 14.59 27.78
N GLY A 244 15.70 13.46 28.48
CA GLY A 244 16.27 12.23 27.91
C GLY A 244 15.30 11.45 27.03
N PHE A 245 15.84 10.60 26.14
CA PHE A 245 15.05 9.78 25.22
C PHE A 245 14.17 8.75 25.94
N ALA A 246 14.68 8.10 26.99
CA ALA A 246 13.89 7.14 27.76
C ALA A 246 12.61 7.77 28.34
N GLU A 247 12.72 9.00 28.87
CA GLU A 247 11.57 9.74 29.38
C GLU A 247 10.62 10.16 28.25
N LEU A 248 11.15 10.70 27.15
CA LEU A 248 10.35 11.06 25.97
C LEU A 248 9.60 9.85 25.42
N SER A 249 10.22 8.68 25.37
CA SER A 249 9.56 7.47 24.90
C SER A 249 8.50 6.95 25.86
N ALA A 250 8.68 7.11 27.18
CA ALA A 250 7.67 6.75 28.18
C ALA A 250 6.44 7.68 28.10
N ARG A 251 6.66 8.97 27.83
CA ARG A 251 5.57 9.90 27.49
C ARG A 251 4.89 9.51 26.18
N ALA A 252 5.68 9.15 25.17
CA ALA A 252 5.18 8.76 23.86
C ALA A 252 4.28 7.52 23.91
N SER A 253 4.65 6.50 24.70
CA SER A 253 3.88 5.25 24.84
C SER A 253 2.52 5.44 25.51
N THR A 254 2.33 6.54 26.24
CA THR A 254 1.05 6.90 26.88
C THR A 254 0.29 8.00 26.15
N GLY A 255 0.80 8.45 24.99
CA GLY A 255 0.18 9.48 24.15
C GLY A 255 0.18 10.87 24.78
N GLN A 256 1.21 11.19 25.56
CA GLN A 256 1.40 12.54 26.12
C GLN A 256 2.11 13.45 25.12
N PRO A 257 1.79 14.76 25.09
CA PRO A 257 2.56 15.73 24.31
C PRO A 257 4.06 15.67 24.64
N LEU A 258 4.89 15.78 23.60
CA LEU A 258 6.34 15.80 23.73
C LEU A 258 6.86 17.24 23.60
N PRO A 259 7.83 17.67 24.43
CA PRO A 259 8.48 18.95 24.22
C PRO A 259 9.31 18.93 22.92
N THR A 260 9.58 20.11 22.39
CA THR A 260 10.46 20.30 21.23
C THR A 260 11.63 21.20 21.61
N PHE A 261 12.81 20.93 21.06
CA PHE A 261 14.04 21.67 21.40
C PHE A 261 15.18 21.39 20.42
N ASN A 262 16.16 22.30 20.37
CA ASN A 262 17.42 22.04 19.67
C ASN A 262 18.26 21.04 20.46
N LEU A 263 18.82 20.03 19.79
CA LEU A 263 19.79 19.14 20.41
C LEU A 263 21.18 19.79 20.37
N PRO A 264 21.97 19.75 21.46
CA PRO A 264 23.31 20.35 21.51
C PRO A 264 24.37 19.47 20.82
N ILE A 265 24.05 18.98 19.62
CA ILE A 265 24.88 18.08 18.82
C ILE A 265 24.55 18.22 17.33
N ARG A 266 25.55 17.91 16.49
CA ARG A 266 25.41 17.84 15.04
C ARG A 266 25.58 16.40 14.57
N VAL A 267 24.98 16.07 13.43
CA VAL A 267 25.25 14.83 12.72
C VAL A 267 26.19 15.12 11.55
N ARG A 268 27.19 14.25 11.37
CA ARG A 268 28.05 14.21 10.19
C ARG A 268 27.90 12.84 9.53
N SER A 269 27.70 12.82 8.22
CA SER A 269 27.63 11.57 7.45
C SER A 269 28.45 11.64 6.17
N THR A 270 28.90 10.47 5.75
CA THR A 270 29.30 10.16 4.38
C THR A 270 28.45 8.99 3.91
N ALA A 271 27.79 9.10 2.76
CA ALA A 271 26.96 8.02 2.22
C ALA A 271 27.38 7.71 0.78
N LYS A 272 27.75 6.45 0.52
CA LYS A 272 28.01 5.96 -0.82
C LYS A 272 26.91 5.00 -1.24
N LEU A 273 26.09 5.42 -2.19
CA LEU A 273 25.03 4.61 -2.78
C LEU A 273 25.47 4.05 -4.13
N THR A 274 24.98 2.85 -4.43
CA THR A 274 24.98 2.26 -5.76
C THR A 274 23.54 2.14 -6.23
N ASP A 275 23.27 2.71 -7.40
CA ASP A 275 21.93 2.78 -7.97
C ASP A 275 21.84 1.91 -9.22
N THR A 276 20.81 1.06 -9.27
CA THR A 276 20.46 0.27 -10.46
C THR A 276 19.07 0.67 -10.93
N ARG A 277 18.92 0.96 -12.22
CA ARG A 277 17.60 1.21 -12.81
C ARG A 277 16.95 -0.09 -13.24
N ILE A 278 15.68 -0.27 -12.89
CA ILE A 278 14.86 -1.40 -13.32
C ILE A 278 13.50 -0.90 -13.82
N ILE A 279 12.81 -1.73 -14.60
CA ILE A 279 11.45 -1.48 -15.05
C ILE A 279 10.57 -2.64 -14.59
N SER A 280 9.41 -2.32 -14.04
CA SER A 280 8.36 -3.29 -13.72
C SER A 280 7.03 -2.90 -14.39
N GLN A 281 6.02 -3.76 -14.29
CA GLN A 281 4.78 -3.63 -15.06
C GLN A 281 3.57 -3.41 -14.16
N ASN A 282 2.89 -2.28 -14.32
CA ASN A 282 1.45 -2.25 -14.07
C ASN A 282 0.74 -2.91 -15.26
N VAL A 283 -0.38 -3.58 -15.01
CA VAL A 283 -1.23 -4.21 -16.05
C VAL A 283 -2.63 -3.60 -15.98
N ALA A 284 -3.09 -3.00 -17.07
CA ALA A 284 -4.35 -2.28 -17.15
C ALA A 284 -5.25 -2.77 -18.30
N GLY A 285 -6.50 -3.11 -17.97
CA GLY A 285 -7.55 -3.52 -18.91
C GLY A 285 -8.85 -2.73 -18.70
N LEU A 286 -9.55 -2.40 -19.78
CA LEU A 286 -10.73 -1.55 -19.77
C LEU A 286 -11.99 -2.30 -20.23
N LEU A 287 -13.03 -2.28 -19.41
CA LEU A 287 -14.40 -2.60 -19.80
C LEU A 287 -15.16 -1.31 -20.12
N PRO A 288 -15.49 -1.01 -21.39
CA PRO A 288 -16.18 0.23 -21.74
C PRO A 288 -17.60 0.28 -21.22
N GLY A 289 -17.97 1.43 -20.65
CA GLY A 289 -19.36 1.74 -20.29
C GLY A 289 -20.24 1.95 -21.52
N THR A 290 -21.55 1.82 -21.36
CA THR A 290 -22.53 1.95 -22.45
C THR A 290 -23.31 3.27 -22.45
N ASP A 291 -23.31 4.00 -21.35
CA ASP A 291 -24.07 5.24 -21.23
C ASP A 291 -23.30 6.40 -21.91
N PRO A 292 -23.89 7.13 -22.88
CA PRO A 292 -23.18 8.18 -23.61
C PRO A 292 -22.62 9.31 -22.74
N ALA A 293 -23.23 9.60 -21.59
CA ALA A 293 -22.81 10.66 -20.67
C ALA A 293 -21.84 10.17 -19.59
N LEU A 294 -21.89 8.88 -19.24
CA LEU A 294 -21.12 8.32 -18.13
C LEU A 294 -19.97 7.40 -18.56
N LYS A 295 -19.94 6.89 -19.79
CA LYS A 295 -18.92 5.93 -20.25
C LYS A 295 -17.48 6.46 -20.18
N ASP A 296 -17.29 7.77 -20.24
CA ASP A 296 -15.97 8.43 -20.13
C ASP A 296 -15.64 8.80 -18.67
N GLN A 297 -16.35 8.21 -17.71
CA GLN A 297 -16.01 8.18 -16.29
C GLN A 297 -15.60 6.74 -15.91
N TYR A 298 -14.62 6.61 -15.02
CA TYR A 298 -13.96 5.34 -14.74
C TYR A 298 -14.04 4.98 -13.26
N VAL A 299 -14.56 3.79 -12.97
CA VAL A 299 -14.36 3.12 -11.68
C VAL A 299 -13.11 2.26 -11.81
N VAL A 300 -12.10 2.52 -10.98
CA VAL A 300 -10.81 1.82 -11.05
C VAL A 300 -10.77 0.70 -10.01
N LEU A 301 -10.58 -0.55 -10.44
CA LEU A 301 -10.41 -1.71 -9.57
C LEU A 301 -8.91 -2.03 -9.48
N THR A 302 -8.38 -2.10 -8.26
CA THR A 302 -6.94 -2.33 -8.04
C THR A 302 -6.66 -3.52 -7.14
N ALA A 303 -5.53 -4.15 -7.40
CA ALA A 303 -4.88 -5.16 -6.57
C ALA A 303 -3.38 -5.12 -6.93
N HIS A 304 -2.48 -5.37 -5.99
CA HIS A 304 -1.07 -5.51 -6.33
C HIS A 304 -0.73 -6.91 -6.84
N LEU A 305 0.32 -6.96 -7.66
CA LEU A 305 0.81 -8.13 -8.38
C LEU A 305 2.10 -8.69 -7.76
N ASP A 306 2.97 -7.79 -7.30
CA ASP A 306 4.29 -8.17 -6.78
C ASP A 306 4.19 -8.71 -5.35
N HIS A 307 5.00 -9.72 -5.04
CA HIS A 307 5.20 -10.13 -3.66
C HIS A 307 6.69 -10.06 -3.30
N VAL A 308 7.09 -10.64 -2.16
CA VAL A 308 8.44 -10.51 -1.59
C VAL A 308 9.53 -11.11 -2.50
N GLY A 309 9.26 -12.24 -3.16
CA GLY A 309 10.22 -12.93 -4.02
C GLY A 309 10.94 -14.11 -3.37
N VAL A 310 12.24 -14.22 -3.65
CA VAL A 310 13.11 -15.20 -2.99
C VAL A 310 13.88 -14.50 -1.88
N GLY A 311 13.70 -14.99 -0.65
CA GLY A 311 14.25 -14.40 0.55
C GLY A 311 15.07 -15.40 1.35
N ARG A 312 15.11 -15.16 2.67
CA ARG A 312 15.76 -16.08 3.60
C ARG A 312 14.94 -17.38 3.67
N ALA A 313 15.64 -18.52 3.74
CA ALA A 313 14.95 -19.78 3.92
C ALA A 313 14.28 -19.87 5.32
N GLU A 314 13.00 -20.24 5.32
CA GLU A 314 12.17 -20.54 6.47
C GLU A 314 11.71 -22.00 6.36
N ASN A 315 12.07 -22.83 7.33
CA ASN A 315 11.77 -24.28 7.32
C ASN A 315 12.21 -25.00 6.03
N GLY A 316 13.28 -24.52 5.38
CA GLY A 316 13.82 -25.10 4.15
C GLY A 316 13.29 -24.48 2.86
N ASP A 317 12.29 -23.59 2.94
CA ASP A 317 11.74 -22.89 1.78
C ASP A 317 12.18 -21.42 1.76
N SER A 318 12.62 -20.94 0.61
CA SER A 318 13.08 -19.57 0.40
C SER A 318 12.18 -18.77 -0.54
N ILE A 319 11.15 -19.39 -1.09
CA ILE A 319 10.19 -18.73 -1.99
C ILE A 319 9.06 -18.19 -1.13
N TYR A 320 8.78 -16.90 -1.29
CA TYR A 320 7.65 -16.24 -0.65
C TYR A 320 6.58 -16.16 -1.74
N ASN A 321 5.72 -17.17 -1.82
CA ASN A 321 4.81 -17.37 -2.94
C ASN A 321 3.68 -16.34 -2.98
N GLY A 322 3.17 -15.91 -1.84
CA GLY A 322 2.15 -14.87 -1.74
C GLY A 322 0.82 -15.28 -2.35
N ALA A 323 0.25 -16.38 -1.87
CA ALA A 323 -1.02 -16.91 -2.35
C ALA A 323 -2.22 -16.07 -1.88
N MET A 324 -2.23 -15.63 -0.62
CA MET A 324 -3.21 -14.67 -0.13
C MET A 324 -2.74 -13.25 -0.35
N ASP A 325 -1.57 -12.90 0.18
CA ASP A 325 -0.88 -11.65 -0.10
C ASP A 325 0.08 -11.88 -1.26
N ASN A 326 -0.35 -11.76 -2.51
CA ASN A 326 -1.47 -10.96 -3.00
C ASN A 326 -2.25 -11.60 -4.14
N ALA A 327 -1.87 -12.82 -4.53
CA ALA A 327 -2.45 -13.48 -5.69
C ALA A 327 -3.99 -13.57 -5.57
N SER A 328 -4.51 -13.65 -4.35
CA SER A 328 -5.96 -13.62 -4.09
C SER A 328 -6.68 -12.39 -4.65
N GLY A 329 -6.15 -11.18 -4.44
CA GLY A 329 -6.74 -9.94 -4.93
C GLY A 329 -6.61 -9.79 -6.44
N THR A 330 -5.45 -10.12 -6.99
CA THR A 330 -5.23 -10.08 -8.45
C THR A 330 -6.10 -11.11 -9.18
N ALA A 331 -6.23 -12.33 -8.65
CA ALA A 331 -7.14 -13.35 -9.17
C ALA A 331 -8.61 -12.89 -9.10
N LEU A 332 -9.00 -12.17 -8.05
CA LEU A 332 -10.34 -11.57 -7.95
C LEU A 332 -10.59 -10.57 -9.09
N LEU A 333 -9.63 -9.70 -9.43
CA LEU A 333 -9.77 -8.80 -10.58
C LEU A 333 -9.98 -9.58 -11.88
N MET A 334 -9.23 -10.67 -12.07
CA MET A 334 -9.35 -11.54 -13.24
C MET A 334 -10.73 -12.21 -13.31
N ASP A 335 -11.24 -12.78 -12.21
CA ASP A 335 -12.55 -13.44 -12.24
C ASP A 335 -13.71 -12.43 -12.36
N VAL A 336 -13.63 -11.27 -11.72
CA VAL A 336 -14.63 -10.19 -11.90
C VAL A 336 -14.71 -9.76 -13.36
N ALA A 337 -13.59 -9.64 -14.07
CA ALA A 337 -13.58 -9.35 -15.50
C ALA A 337 -14.31 -10.43 -16.30
N ARG A 338 -14.05 -11.72 -16.03
CA ARG A 338 -14.72 -12.85 -16.67
C ARG A 338 -16.22 -12.86 -16.39
N LEU A 339 -16.62 -12.63 -15.15
CA LEU A 339 -18.03 -12.64 -14.72
C LEU A 339 -18.84 -11.50 -15.35
N LEU A 340 -18.27 -10.30 -15.46
CA LEU A 340 -18.92 -9.19 -16.14
C LEU A 340 -19.13 -9.48 -17.63
N GLN A 341 -18.12 -10.07 -18.28
CA GLN A 341 -18.21 -10.45 -19.69
C GLN A 341 -19.21 -11.59 -19.92
N ALA A 342 -19.11 -12.69 -19.15
CA ALA A 342 -19.98 -13.86 -19.29
C ALA A 342 -21.45 -13.55 -18.97
N GLY A 343 -21.69 -12.66 -17.99
CA GLY A 343 -23.03 -12.22 -17.65
C GLY A 343 -23.65 -11.21 -18.63
N GLY A 344 -22.91 -10.78 -19.66
CA GLY A 344 -23.37 -9.75 -20.60
C GLY A 344 -23.69 -8.41 -19.94
N VAL A 345 -23.07 -8.13 -18.79
CA VAL A 345 -23.40 -6.97 -17.96
C VAL A 345 -23.01 -5.68 -18.69
N ARG A 346 -23.97 -4.78 -18.84
CA ARG A 346 -23.73 -3.43 -19.39
C ARG A 346 -23.70 -2.44 -18.23
N LEU A 347 -22.53 -1.86 -17.98
CA LEU A 347 -22.33 -0.84 -16.96
C LEU A 347 -22.43 0.55 -17.61
N LYS A 348 -22.98 1.55 -16.90
CA LYS A 348 -23.07 2.91 -17.43
C LYS A 348 -21.69 3.56 -17.56
N ARG A 349 -20.90 3.51 -16.48
CA ARG A 349 -19.49 3.93 -16.48
C ARG A 349 -18.57 2.84 -17.00
N SER A 350 -17.40 3.25 -17.46
CA SER A 350 -16.32 2.32 -17.74
C SER A 350 -15.70 1.80 -16.44
N VAL A 351 -15.19 0.57 -16.49
CA VAL A 351 -14.45 -0.05 -15.39
C VAL A 351 -13.03 -0.33 -15.85
N LEU A 352 -12.05 0.16 -15.10
CA LEU A 352 -10.64 0.01 -15.38
C LEU A 352 -10.01 -0.93 -14.35
N PHE A 353 -9.53 -2.08 -14.79
CA PHE A 353 -8.85 -3.08 -13.99
C PHE A 353 -7.37 -2.81 -14.00
N VAL A 354 -6.73 -2.66 -12.84
CA VAL A 354 -5.32 -2.30 -12.73
C VAL A 354 -4.62 -3.18 -11.71
N ALA A 355 -3.84 -4.15 -12.18
CA ALA A 355 -2.90 -4.90 -11.34
C ALA A 355 -1.60 -4.11 -11.24
N VAL A 356 -1.22 -3.66 -10.03
CA VAL A 356 -0.10 -2.74 -9.83
C VAL A 356 1.15 -3.44 -9.31
N THR A 357 2.32 -2.91 -9.64
CA THR A 357 3.63 -3.41 -9.18
C THR A 357 4.20 -2.56 -8.03
N GLY A 358 5.22 -3.03 -7.32
CA GLY A 358 5.93 -2.27 -6.30
C GLY A 358 5.11 -1.89 -5.06
N GLU A 359 4.01 -2.57 -4.77
CA GLU A 359 3.23 -2.32 -3.55
C GLU A 359 4.09 -2.64 -2.31
N GLU A 360 4.75 -3.81 -2.34
CA GLU A 360 5.62 -4.32 -1.27
C GLU A 360 6.84 -3.42 -1.02
N LYS A 361 7.12 -2.54 -1.98
CA LYS A 361 8.22 -1.57 -1.93
C LYS A 361 7.75 -0.17 -1.49
N GLY A 362 6.47 0.01 -1.19
CA GLY A 362 5.87 1.23 -0.68
C GLY A 362 4.83 1.88 -1.60
N LEU A 363 3.93 1.07 -2.16
CA LEU A 363 2.83 1.51 -3.04
C LEU A 363 3.32 2.14 -4.36
N LEU A 364 4.49 1.74 -4.86
CA LEU A 364 5.18 2.51 -5.90
C LEU A 364 4.44 2.50 -7.24
N GLY A 365 3.89 1.36 -7.67
CA GLY A 365 3.15 1.26 -8.94
C GLY A 365 1.79 1.93 -8.91
N SER A 366 1.04 1.85 -7.79
CA SER A 366 -0.21 2.61 -7.66
C SER A 366 0.04 4.12 -7.55
N ARG A 367 1.11 4.56 -6.88
CA ARG A 367 1.54 5.97 -6.88
C ARG A 367 1.82 6.46 -8.29
N TYR A 368 2.54 5.66 -9.08
CA TYR A 368 2.82 5.98 -10.48
C TYR A 368 1.53 6.02 -11.31
N PHE A 369 0.67 5.01 -11.20
CA PHE A 369 -0.60 4.96 -11.93
C PHE A 369 -1.53 6.12 -11.58
N ALA A 370 -1.70 6.44 -10.30
CA ALA A 370 -2.56 7.54 -9.86
C ALA A 370 -1.99 8.91 -10.29
N ALA A 371 -0.67 9.03 -10.45
CA ALA A 371 -0.03 10.22 -11.01
C ALA A 371 -0.16 10.32 -12.54
N HIS A 372 -0.04 9.18 -13.22
CA HIS A 372 -0.01 9.04 -14.67
C HIS A 372 -1.03 8.01 -15.14
N PRO A 373 -2.34 8.25 -14.91
CA PRO A 373 -3.36 7.31 -15.35
C PRO A 373 -3.40 7.27 -16.87
N THR A 374 -3.76 6.13 -17.43
CA THR A 374 -3.92 5.94 -18.89
C THR A 374 -5.24 6.52 -19.42
N VAL A 375 -6.02 7.13 -18.53
CA VAL A 375 -7.23 7.91 -18.79
C VAL A 375 -7.08 9.27 -18.11
N ALA A 376 -7.93 10.25 -18.44
CA ALA A 376 -7.88 11.55 -17.77
C ALA A 376 -8.08 11.38 -16.25
N VAL A 377 -7.19 11.95 -15.43
CA VAL A 377 -7.25 11.79 -13.96
C VAL A 377 -8.60 12.23 -13.37
N ARG A 378 -9.18 13.32 -13.87
CA ARG A 378 -10.51 13.83 -13.45
C ARG A 378 -11.66 12.93 -13.90
N ALA A 379 -11.43 12.00 -14.82
CA ALA A 379 -12.42 11.03 -15.26
C ALA A 379 -12.51 9.82 -14.31
N ILE A 380 -11.50 9.59 -13.47
CA ILE A 380 -11.57 8.55 -12.43
C ILE A 380 -12.50 9.05 -11.32
N VAL A 381 -13.58 8.30 -11.05
CA VAL A 381 -14.62 8.69 -10.09
C VAL A 381 -14.51 7.95 -8.76
N ALA A 382 -13.90 6.76 -8.76
CA ALA A 382 -13.69 5.96 -7.56
C ALA A 382 -12.57 4.96 -7.77
N ASN A 383 -11.96 4.52 -6.67
CA ASN A 383 -11.10 3.34 -6.63
C ASN A 383 -11.64 2.30 -5.64
N LEU A 384 -11.76 1.05 -6.10
CA LEU A 384 -12.11 -0.10 -5.28
C LEU A 384 -10.90 -1.03 -5.20
N ASN A 385 -10.16 -0.96 -4.12
CA ASN A 385 -8.96 -1.76 -3.94
C ASN A 385 -9.26 -3.10 -3.26
N THR A 386 -8.57 -4.15 -3.69
CA THR A 386 -8.57 -5.47 -3.06
C THR A 386 -7.17 -6.04 -3.12
N ASP A 387 -6.44 -5.88 -2.01
CA ASP A 387 -5.16 -6.51 -1.70
C ASP A 387 -5.44 -8.01 -1.37
N MET A 388 -4.94 -8.55 -0.26
CA MET A 388 -5.42 -9.80 0.30
C MET A 388 -6.79 -9.60 0.97
N PHE A 389 -7.86 -10.12 0.36
CA PHE A 389 -9.19 -10.13 0.99
C PHE A 389 -9.37 -11.28 1.99
N LEU A 390 -8.46 -12.26 1.96
CA LEU A 390 -8.22 -13.30 2.98
C LEU A 390 -9.44 -14.18 3.32
N PRO A 391 -9.95 -15.00 2.38
CA PRO A 391 -11.05 -15.92 2.60
C PRO A 391 -10.62 -17.19 3.37
N ILE A 392 -10.12 -17.04 4.59
CA ILE A 392 -9.71 -18.14 5.48
C ILE A 392 -10.71 -18.40 6.62
N ILE A 393 -11.75 -17.57 6.69
CA ILE A 393 -12.84 -17.62 7.66
C ILE A 393 -14.19 -17.58 6.92
N PRO A 394 -15.31 -18.00 7.54
CA PRO A 394 -16.63 -17.87 6.92
C PRO A 394 -16.96 -16.43 6.55
N PHE A 395 -17.43 -16.19 5.32
CA PHE A 395 -17.83 -14.86 4.86
C PHE A 395 -19.20 -14.49 5.42
N THR A 396 -19.20 -13.94 6.63
CA THR A 396 -20.40 -13.41 7.30
C THR A 396 -20.41 -11.87 7.35
N LYS A 397 -19.25 -11.24 7.15
CA LYS A 397 -19.06 -9.79 7.20
C LYS A 397 -18.17 -9.34 6.05
N LEU A 398 -18.48 -8.18 5.48
CA LEU A 398 -17.66 -7.44 4.54
C LEU A 398 -17.02 -6.27 5.29
N MET A 399 -15.71 -6.34 5.54
CA MET A 399 -14.96 -5.25 6.15
C MET A 399 -14.51 -4.27 5.06
N VAL A 400 -14.78 -2.99 5.28
CA VAL A 400 -14.42 -1.93 4.33
C VAL A 400 -13.64 -0.83 5.02
N ASN A 401 -12.37 -0.68 4.64
CA ASN A 401 -11.58 0.45 5.08
C ASN A 401 -11.95 1.68 4.25
N GLY A 402 -12.21 2.81 4.92
CA GLY A 402 -12.60 4.07 4.28
C GLY A 402 -14.11 4.28 4.15
N ILE A 403 -14.91 3.41 4.78
CA ILE A 403 -16.38 3.53 4.75
C ILE A 403 -16.88 4.81 5.44
N GLU A 404 -16.08 5.40 6.33
CA GLU A 404 -16.38 6.66 7.01
C GLU A 404 -16.00 7.90 6.21
N GLU A 405 -15.41 7.77 5.03
CA GLU A 405 -14.73 8.89 4.37
C GLU A 405 -15.51 9.48 3.20
N SER A 406 -16.39 8.69 2.58
CA SER A 406 -17.12 9.10 1.37
C SER A 406 -18.47 8.42 1.23
N ASP A 407 -19.31 8.96 0.34
CA ASP A 407 -20.62 8.40 0.02
C ASP A 407 -20.59 7.04 -0.71
N LEU A 408 -19.39 6.51 -1.03
CA LEU A 408 -19.20 5.11 -1.41
C LEU A 408 -19.74 4.15 -0.33
N ALA A 409 -19.82 4.60 0.92
CA ALA A 409 -20.44 3.86 2.01
C ALA A 409 -21.85 3.37 1.68
N ASP A 410 -22.63 4.18 0.96
CA ASP A 410 -24.00 3.84 0.61
C ASP A 410 -24.07 2.79 -0.50
N ASP A 411 -23.12 2.84 -1.46
CA ASP A 411 -22.97 1.80 -2.48
C ASP A 411 -22.59 0.46 -1.85
N VAL A 412 -21.65 0.47 -0.90
CA VAL A 412 -21.23 -0.72 -0.16
C VAL A 412 -22.40 -1.31 0.63
N ARG A 413 -23.17 -0.49 1.35
CA ARG A 413 -24.33 -0.97 2.12
C ARG A 413 -25.41 -1.57 1.21
N ARG A 414 -25.68 -0.97 0.04
CA ARG A 414 -26.60 -1.53 -0.96
C ARG A 414 -26.12 -2.86 -1.51
N ALA A 415 -24.84 -2.93 -1.92
CA ALA A 415 -24.22 -4.16 -2.40
C ALA A 415 -24.25 -5.26 -1.35
N GLY A 416 -23.94 -4.92 -0.09
CA GLY A 416 -23.96 -5.84 1.03
C GLY A 416 -25.36 -6.43 1.27
N LYS A 417 -26.37 -5.55 1.34
CA LYS A 417 -27.79 -5.96 1.46
C LYS A 417 -28.23 -6.85 0.29
N ALA A 418 -27.80 -6.56 -0.93
CA ALA A 418 -28.19 -7.32 -2.12
C ALA A 418 -27.69 -8.78 -2.09
N VAL A 419 -26.60 -9.05 -1.38
CA VAL A 419 -26.04 -10.41 -1.24
C VAL A 419 -26.19 -10.99 0.17
N GLY A 420 -26.92 -10.30 1.06
CA GLY A 420 -27.19 -10.76 2.42
C GLY A 420 -25.96 -10.75 3.34
N ILE A 421 -24.99 -9.87 3.10
CA ILE A 421 -23.78 -9.75 3.93
C ILE A 421 -23.82 -8.48 4.80
N GLU A 422 -23.42 -8.61 6.06
CA GLU A 422 -23.24 -7.49 6.98
C GLU A 422 -22.02 -6.68 6.55
N VAL A 423 -22.15 -5.36 6.46
CA VAL A 423 -21.03 -4.45 6.17
C VAL A 423 -20.54 -3.84 7.47
N ILE A 424 -19.24 -3.97 7.75
CA ILE A 424 -18.60 -3.46 8.96
C ILE A 424 -17.45 -2.51 8.64
N THR A 425 -17.13 -1.65 9.60
CA THR A 425 -15.84 -0.93 9.66
C THR A 425 -14.71 -1.87 10.10
N ASP A 426 -13.48 -1.38 10.07
CA ASP A 426 -12.29 -2.05 10.59
C ASP A 426 -12.43 -2.31 12.11
N PRO A 427 -12.45 -3.57 12.58
CA PRO A 427 -12.50 -3.90 14.00
C PRO A 427 -11.20 -3.57 14.77
N GLU A 428 -10.12 -3.28 14.05
CA GLU A 428 -8.81 -2.88 14.61
C GLU A 428 -8.38 -1.52 14.02
N PRO A 429 -9.13 -0.43 14.25
CA PRO A 429 -8.84 0.87 13.64
C PRO A 429 -7.46 1.41 14.03
N GLU A 430 -6.87 0.94 15.13
CA GLU A 430 -5.49 1.22 15.56
C GLU A 430 -4.42 0.80 14.53
N GLU A 431 -4.74 -0.14 13.64
CA GLU A 431 -3.85 -0.62 12.59
C GLU A 431 -3.81 0.31 11.37
N ASN A 432 -4.73 1.29 11.28
CA ASN A 432 -4.74 2.36 10.27
C ASN A 432 -4.74 1.85 8.81
N ARG A 433 -5.42 0.74 8.54
CA ARG A 433 -5.36 0.02 7.26
C ARG A 433 -5.84 0.84 6.06
N PHE A 434 -6.69 1.83 6.31
CA PHE A 434 -7.23 2.70 5.26
C PHE A 434 -6.18 3.38 4.38
N VAL A 435 -4.98 3.67 4.92
CA VAL A 435 -3.89 4.34 4.17
C VAL A 435 -2.64 3.48 3.98
N ARG A 436 -2.79 2.14 4.08
CA ARG A 436 -1.68 1.17 4.06
C ARG A 436 -1.60 0.29 2.81
N SER A 437 -2.46 0.51 1.81
CA SER A 437 -2.44 -0.22 0.54
C SER A 437 -2.80 0.73 -0.62
N ASP A 438 -2.92 0.22 -1.84
CA ASP A 438 -2.91 0.98 -3.09
C ASP A 438 -4.01 2.04 -3.22
N GLN A 439 -5.14 1.90 -2.51
CA GLN A 439 -6.19 2.93 -2.46
C GLN A 439 -5.65 4.29 -2.03
N TYR A 440 -4.60 4.30 -1.19
CA TYR A 440 -4.02 5.54 -0.68
C TYR A 440 -3.44 6.42 -1.78
N SER A 441 -2.89 5.82 -2.84
CA SER A 441 -2.39 6.54 -4.00
C SER A 441 -3.49 7.34 -4.71
N PHE A 442 -4.72 6.83 -4.73
CA PHE A 442 -5.89 7.49 -5.30
C PHE A 442 -6.46 8.56 -4.36
N ILE A 443 -6.47 8.30 -3.05
CA ILE A 443 -6.87 9.28 -2.03
C ILE A 443 -6.01 10.55 -2.13
N LEU A 444 -4.69 10.40 -2.28
CA LEU A 444 -3.77 11.54 -2.46
C LEU A 444 -4.00 12.33 -3.76
N ARG A 445 -4.83 11.82 -4.68
CA ARG A 445 -5.26 12.48 -5.92
C ARG A 445 -6.70 13.01 -5.85
N GLY A 446 -7.34 12.91 -4.68
CA GLY A 446 -8.70 13.39 -4.46
C GLY A 446 -9.79 12.46 -5.00
N ILE A 447 -9.44 11.19 -5.25
CA ILE A 447 -10.38 10.19 -5.75
C ILE A 447 -10.91 9.40 -4.55
N PRO A 448 -12.23 9.39 -4.29
CA PRO A 448 -12.84 8.53 -3.28
C PRO A 448 -12.43 7.07 -3.49
N ALA A 449 -11.85 6.46 -2.46
CA ALA A 449 -11.30 5.12 -2.56
C ALA A 449 -11.57 4.33 -1.29
N ILE A 450 -11.79 3.02 -1.45
CA ILE A 450 -12.01 2.06 -0.37
C ILE A 450 -11.23 0.78 -0.63
N SER A 451 -10.94 0.03 0.44
CA SER A 451 -10.37 -1.32 0.31
C SER A 451 -11.23 -2.33 1.04
N LEU A 452 -11.46 -3.50 0.44
CA LEU A 452 -12.39 -4.51 0.95
C LEU A 452 -11.68 -5.80 1.38
N LYS A 453 -12.14 -6.40 2.47
CA LYS A 453 -11.64 -7.69 2.99
C LYS A 453 -12.78 -8.51 3.59
N VAL A 454 -12.58 -9.81 3.75
CA VAL A 454 -13.46 -10.65 4.59
C VAL A 454 -13.36 -10.16 6.03
N GLY A 455 -14.50 -9.82 6.61
CA GLY A 455 -14.59 -9.21 7.93
C GLY A 455 -14.74 -10.23 9.06
N PHE A 456 -14.34 -9.81 10.25
CA PHE A 456 -14.45 -10.55 11.51
C PHE A 456 -14.94 -9.62 12.62
N GLY A 457 -15.43 -10.17 13.72
CA GLY A 457 -15.68 -9.39 14.94
C GLY A 457 -14.41 -9.32 15.79
N ARG A 458 -14.19 -8.25 16.55
CA ARG A 458 -13.05 -8.19 17.48
C ARG A 458 -13.15 -9.32 18.50
N ASP A 459 -12.00 -9.91 18.84
CA ASP A 459 -11.84 -10.99 19.82
C ASP A 459 -12.63 -12.28 19.54
N THR A 460 -13.11 -12.49 18.31
CA THR A 460 -13.76 -13.75 17.90
C THR A 460 -12.74 -14.81 17.44
N PRO A 461 -13.13 -16.09 17.30
CA PRO A 461 -12.26 -17.12 16.70
C PRO A 461 -11.77 -16.76 15.29
N GLU A 462 -12.61 -16.10 14.50
CA GLU A 462 -12.26 -15.62 13.17
C GLU A 462 -11.16 -14.54 13.23
N HIS A 463 -11.27 -13.60 14.18
CA HIS A 463 -10.22 -12.61 14.42
C HIS A 463 -8.89 -13.28 14.78
N LYS A 464 -8.93 -14.29 15.66
CA LYS A 464 -7.74 -15.07 16.02
C LYS A 464 -7.12 -15.78 14.80
N ALA A 465 -7.93 -16.37 13.93
CA ALA A 465 -7.45 -17.01 12.71
C ALA A 465 -6.76 -16.00 11.77
N VAL A 466 -7.33 -14.81 11.61
CA VAL A 466 -6.73 -13.72 10.82
C VAL A 466 -5.44 -13.20 11.47
N LEU A 467 -5.38 -13.09 12.79
CA LEU A 467 -4.16 -12.72 13.53
C LEU A 467 -3.07 -13.81 13.40
N ASP A 468 -3.44 -15.08 13.46
CA ASP A 468 -2.54 -16.21 13.25
C ASP A 468 -1.94 -16.19 11.84
N PHE A 469 -2.75 -15.94 10.80
CA PHE A 469 -2.25 -15.73 9.44
C PHE A 469 -1.26 -14.56 9.38
N ARG A 470 -1.64 -13.39 9.91
CA ARG A 470 -0.77 -12.19 9.92
C ARG A 470 0.57 -12.42 10.63
N THR A 471 0.59 -13.28 11.64
CA THR A 471 1.79 -13.53 12.46
C THR A 471 2.68 -14.62 11.87
N LYS A 472 2.09 -15.62 11.21
CA LYS A 472 2.78 -16.87 10.84
C LYS A 472 2.92 -17.10 9.34
N ARG A 473 2.16 -16.37 8.50
CA ARG A 473 2.08 -16.58 7.05
C ARG A 473 2.25 -15.31 6.23
N TYR A 474 1.68 -14.20 6.66
CA TYR A 474 1.84 -12.92 5.96
C TYR A 474 3.31 -12.54 5.81
N HIS A 475 3.78 -12.33 4.57
CA HIS A 475 5.20 -12.09 4.24
C HIS A 475 6.14 -13.23 4.67
N HIS A 476 5.65 -14.46 4.72
CA HIS A 476 6.43 -15.67 5.01
C HIS A 476 6.33 -16.68 3.86
N ALA A 477 7.28 -17.61 3.79
CA ALA A 477 7.27 -18.69 2.78
C ALA A 477 5.99 -19.55 2.88
N SER A 478 5.38 -19.59 4.05
CA SER A 478 4.13 -20.30 4.32
C SER A 478 2.87 -19.61 3.79
N ASP A 479 2.92 -18.42 3.18
CA ASP A 479 1.80 -17.93 2.36
C ASP A 479 1.83 -18.59 0.97
N ASP A 480 1.58 -19.90 0.97
CA ASP A 480 1.72 -20.80 -0.16
C ASP A 480 0.38 -21.45 -0.56
N LEU A 481 0.43 -22.41 -1.49
CA LEU A 481 -0.74 -23.15 -1.97
C LEU A 481 -1.18 -24.30 -1.05
N LEU A 482 -0.41 -24.61 0.00
CA LEU A 482 -0.72 -25.68 0.96
C LEU A 482 -1.62 -25.21 2.10
N GLN A 483 -1.75 -23.89 2.27
CA GLN A 483 -2.64 -23.32 3.28
C GLN A 483 -4.12 -23.59 2.98
N SER A 484 -4.92 -23.61 4.04
CA SER A 484 -6.36 -23.78 3.94
C SER A 484 -7.04 -22.50 3.47
N VAL A 485 -8.02 -22.67 2.58
CA VAL A 485 -8.84 -21.59 2.04
C VAL A 485 -10.30 -21.98 2.14
N ASN A 486 -11.15 -21.03 2.56
CA ASN A 486 -12.59 -21.19 2.55
C ASN A 486 -13.14 -20.78 1.17
N MET A 487 -13.35 -21.78 0.32
CA MET A 487 -13.82 -21.57 -1.06
C MET A 487 -15.22 -20.95 -1.14
N GLU A 488 -16.09 -21.22 -0.15
CA GLU A 488 -17.41 -20.60 -0.10
C GLU A 488 -17.30 -19.11 0.27
N ALA A 489 -16.41 -18.78 1.22
CA ALA A 489 -16.12 -17.40 1.57
C ALA A 489 -15.52 -16.63 0.38
N ALA A 490 -14.64 -17.26 -0.41
CA ALA A 490 -14.10 -16.68 -1.63
C ALA A 490 -15.23 -16.28 -2.59
N ALA A 491 -16.08 -17.23 -3.04
CA ALA A 491 -17.18 -16.91 -3.94
C ALA A 491 -18.19 -15.93 -3.34
N GLY A 492 -18.45 -16.01 -2.03
CA GLY A 492 -19.28 -15.02 -1.33
C GLY A 492 -18.74 -13.61 -1.47
N PHE A 493 -17.43 -13.44 -1.21
CA PHE A 493 -16.75 -12.17 -1.36
C PHE A 493 -16.78 -11.67 -2.81
N GLU A 494 -16.53 -12.54 -3.79
CA GLU A 494 -16.58 -12.16 -5.21
C GLU A 494 -17.99 -11.66 -5.61
N ARG A 495 -19.06 -12.29 -5.13
CA ARG A 495 -20.44 -11.83 -5.36
C ARG A 495 -20.67 -10.45 -4.76
N ALA A 496 -20.20 -10.21 -3.53
CA ALA A 496 -20.31 -8.91 -2.88
C ALA A 496 -19.52 -7.81 -3.63
N TYR A 497 -18.30 -8.14 -4.05
CA TYR A 497 -17.44 -7.23 -4.81
C TYR A 497 -18.05 -6.90 -6.18
N LEU A 498 -18.57 -7.90 -6.91
CA LEU A 498 -19.27 -7.70 -8.18
C LEU A 498 -20.54 -6.84 -8.02
N ALA A 499 -21.31 -7.05 -6.95
CA ALA A 499 -22.47 -6.21 -6.63
C ALA A 499 -22.05 -4.75 -6.40
N LEU A 500 -20.97 -4.52 -5.65
CA LEU A 500 -20.42 -3.18 -5.43
C LEU A 500 -19.95 -2.51 -6.72
N VAL A 501 -19.20 -3.23 -7.57
CA VAL A 501 -18.77 -2.71 -8.87
C VAL A 501 -19.98 -2.25 -9.68
N ARG A 502 -21.08 -3.03 -9.68
CA ARG A 502 -22.32 -2.67 -10.38
C ARG A 502 -23.00 -1.44 -9.77
N GLU A 503 -23.07 -1.32 -8.44
CA GLU A 503 -23.63 -0.14 -7.77
C GLU A 503 -22.87 1.14 -8.19
N VAL A 504 -21.54 1.14 -8.00
CA VAL A 504 -20.70 2.32 -8.25
C VAL A 504 -20.62 2.66 -9.75
N ALA A 505 -20.57 1.66 -10.63
CA ALA A 505 -20.51 1.92 -12.08
C ALA A 505 -21.85 2.38 -12.67
N ASN A 506 -22.99 2.11 -12.01
CA ASN A 506 -24.33 2.46 -12.51
C ASN A 506 -25.00 3.65 -11.80
N ARG A 507 -24.48 4.09 -10.64
CA ARG A 507 -25.04 5.26 -9.94
C ARG A 507 -25.04 6.52 -10.81
N PRO A 508 -26.05 7.39 -10.73
CA PRO A 508 -26.14 8.57 -11.60
C PRO A 508 -25.09 9.64 -11.25
N THR A 509 -24.74 9.78 -9.98
CA THR A 509 -23.84 10.83 -9.47
C THR A 509 -22.42 10.30 -9.27
N ARG A 510 -21.44 11.20 -9.31
CA ARG A 510 -20.06 10.89 -8.92
C ARG A 510 -20.00 10.68 -7.40
N PRO A 511 -19.22 9.71 -6.90
CA PRO A 511 -18.91 9.62 -5.48
C PRO A 511 -18.18 10.88 -4.99
N ALA A 512 -18.35 11.20 -3.71
CA ALA A 512 -17.77 12.38 -3.08
C ALA A 512 -17.36 12.09 -1.63
N TYR A 513 -16.30 12.76 -1.16
CA TYR A 513 -15.92 12.72 0.24
C TYR A 513 -16.97 13.41 1.12
N PHE A 514 -17.15 12.93 2.35
CA PHE A 514 -17.95 13.66 3.33
C PHE A 514 -17.29 14.98 3.70
N THR A 515 -18.09 15.96 4.10
CA THR A 515 -17.62 17.33 4.37
C THR A 515 -16.62 17.42 5.51
N ASP A 516 -16.70 16.50 6.47
CA ASP A 516 -15.87 16.37 7.66
C ASP A 516 -14.71 15.37 7.49
N SER A 517 -14.63 14.66 6.35
CA SER A 517 -13.49 13.80 6.04
C SER A 517 -12.20 14.64 5.94
N TYR A 518 -11.17 14.25 6.68
CA TYR A 518 -9.83 14.85 6.55
C TYR A 518 -9.29 14.72 5.12
N PHE A 519 -9.61 13.63 4.42
CA PHE A 519 -9.10 13.33 3.09
C PHE A 519 -9.80 14.10 1.98
N LYS A 520 -10.95 14.74 2.26
CA LYS A 520 -11.59 15.69 1.34
C LYS A 520 -10.64 16.79 0.87
N ARG A 521 -9.63 17.15 1.67
CA ARG A 521 -8.63 18.16 1.29
C ARG A 521 -7.83 17.84 0.03
N PHE A 522 -7.83 16.59 -0.43
CA PHE A 522 -7.19 16.18 -1.68
C PHE A 522 -8.11 16.27 -2.90
N GLU A 523 -9.42 16.42 -2.69
CA GLU A 523 -10.43 16.59 -3.75
C GLU A 523 -10.11 17.85 -4.59
N ARG A 524 -10.22 17.74 -5.92
CA ARG A 524 -9.77 18.75 -6.89
C ARG A 524 -10.85 19.19 -7.85
#